data_AF-A0A925Y4S2-F1
#
_entry.id   AF-A0A925Y4S2-F1
#
_cell.length_a   1.000
_cell.length_b   1.000
_cell.length_c   1.000
_cell.angle_alpha   90.00
_cell.angle_beta   90.00
_cell.angle_gamma   90.00
#
_symmetry.space_group_name_H-M   'P 1'
#
loop_
_entity.id
_entity.type
_entity.pdbx_description
1 polymer ?
#
loop_
_entity_poly.entity_id
_entity_poly.type
_entity_poly.pdbx_seq_one_letter_code
_entity_poly.pdbx_strand_id
1 'polypeptide(L)'
;MKVAPGGGPKDTTPAVVTSVDPVTGTTSLKERSITFEFDDYVDRSIRNAITVLPNARFSTSYGGDELEVTFEEPLDTNTTYTVTIGTEWTDLRGNKPTESFTTVFSTGERIDTGSIEGIVNGASLANVVLFCYQRADTLPESFSPRTTVPKFRLPVGSSGMFILKGLPDGLYRVIAVRDENRNGLLDNSEDFVVSPSDVRITNGVAPQVVLLIGRAIDRDPPVIARARSVTQQLITLEFSETVVPVVGWHNAISLTDNSGGSVSIAAMWLEKKPGDKLFV
;
A
#
# COMPACT_ATOMS: atom_id res chain seq x y z
N MET A 1 -2.03 -3.95 59.85
CA MET A 1 -1.65 -3.84 58.43
C MET A 1 -1.67 -2.37 58.06
N LYS A 2 -0.55 -1.82 57.57
CA LYS A 2 -0.47 -0.43 57.10
C LYS A 2 -0.98 -0.44 55.65
N VAL A 3 -2.19 0.06 55.43
CA VAL A 3 -2.73 0.18 54.08
C VAL A 3 -2.02 1.35 53.42
N ALA A 4 -1.38 1.13 52.27
CA ALA A 4 -0.78 2.21 51.50
C ALA A 4 -1.88 3.23 51.15
N PRO A 5 -1.60 4.55 51.13
CA PRO A 5 -2.58 5.54 50.71
C PRO A 5 -3.12 5.15 49.33
N GLY A 6 -4.44 5.20 49.15
CA GLY A 6 -5.03 5.06 47.82
C GLY A 6 -4.47 6.17 46.96
N GLY A 7 -3.74 5.81 45.90
CA GLY A 7 -3.22 6.78 44.93
C GLY A 7 -4.35 7.64 44.38
N GLY A 8 -4.03 8.87 44.00
CA GLY A 8 -4.97 9.76 43.33
C GLY A 8 -5.54 9.13 42.05
N PRO A 9 -6.61 9.71 41.49
CA PRO A 9 -7.20 9.21 40.24
C PRO A 9 -6.12 9.06 39.16
N LYS A 10 -6.23 7.99 38.36
CA LYS A 10 -5.32 7.74 37.25
C LYS A 10 -5.38 8.94 36.29
N ASP A 11 -4.23 9.45 35.89
CA ASP A 11 -4.13 10.43 34.83
C ASP A 11 -4.46 9.79 33.48
N THR A 12 -5.40 10.39 32.76
CA THR A 12 -5.94 9.91 31.50
C THR A 12 -5.69 10.86 30.33
N THR A 13 -4.90 11.92 30.54
CA THR A 13 -4.61 12.92 29.51
C THR A 13 -3.43 12.43 28.66
N PRO A 14 -3.59 12.24 27.34
CA PRO A 14 -2.46 11.89 26.49
C PRO A 14 -1.47 13.05 26.35
N ALA A 15 -0.18 12.74 26.30
CA ALA A 15 0.85 13.71 25.96
C ALA A 15 0.58 14.34 24.58
N VAL A 16 0.82 15.65 24.46
CA VAL A 16 0.66 16.42 23.23
C VAL A 16 1.95 17.15 22.87
N VAL A 17 2.18 17.35 21.58
CA VAL A 17 3.30 18.17 21.10
C VAL A 17 3.04 19.63 21.46
N THR A 18 3.94 20.22 22.23
CA THR A 18 3.88 21.63 22.67
C THR A 18 4.67 22.54 21.74
N SER A 19 5.76 22.05 21.16
CA SER A 19 6.57 22.78 20.19
C SER A 19 7.30 21.84 19.22
N VAL A 20 7.76 22.40 18.10
CA VAL A 20 8.57 21.70 17.11
C VAL A 20 9.66 22.63 16.60
N ASP A 21 10.90 22.13 16.57
CA ASP A 21 12.05 22.82 16.00
C ASP A 21 12.69 21.94 14.92
N PRO A 22 12.89 22.43 13.68
CA PRO A 22 12.48 23.74 13.17
C PRO A 22 10.96 23.93 13.18
N VAL A 23 10.53 25.18 13.34
CA VAL A 23 9.10 25.53 13.32
C VAL A 23 8.47 25.12 11.98
N THR A 24 7.22 24.63 12.03
CA THR A 24 6.48 24.26 10.81
C THR A 24 6.44 25.41 9.80
N GLY A 25 6.66 25.10 8.54
CA GLY A 25 6.79 26.05 7.43
C GLY A 25 8.21 26.55 7.19
N THR A 26 9.22 26.11 7.94
CA THR A 26 10.62 26.49 7.71
C THR A 26 11.08 26.10 6.30
N THR A 27 11.70 27.04 5.60
CA THR A 27 12.28 26.86 4.26
C THR A 27 13.80 26.91 4.30
N SER A 28 14.46 26.41 3.26
CA SER A 28 15.92 26.38 3.15
C SER A 28 16.61 25.70 4.33
N LEU A 29 15.94 24.69 4.91
CA LEU A 29 16.43 23.94 6.06
C LEU A 29 17.73 23.23 5.71
N LYS A 30 18.73 23.31 6.59
CA LYS A 30 20.04 22.67 6.42
C LYS A 30 20.31 21.61 7.49
N GLU A 31 19.62 21.73 8.61
CA GLU A 31 19.59 20.82 9.72
C GLU A 31 19.08 19.45 9.26
N ARG A 32 19.54 18.40 9.93
CA ARG A 32 19.15 17.01 9.65
C ARG A 32 18.33 16.39 10.78
N SER A 33 17.79 17.21 11.66
CA SER A 33 16.91 16.75 12.72
C SER A 33 15.71 17.66 12.90
N ILE A 34 14.68 17.07 13.48
CA ILE A 34 13.49 17.75 13.97
C ILE A 34 13.28 17.30 15.41
N THR A 35 13.19 18.26 16.31
CA THR A 35 12.91 18.04 17.73
C THR A 35 11.46 18.38 18.00
N PHE A 36 10.76 17.47 18.67
CA PHE A 36 9.40 17.65 19.17
C PHE A 36 9.47 17.72 20.69
N GLU A 37 8.94 18.79 21.27
CA GLU A 37 8.71 18.91 22.71
C GLU A 37 7.29 18.47 23.04
N PHE A 38 7.11 17.77 24.16
CA PHE A 38 5.82 17.33 24.67
C PHE A 38 5.53 17.97 26.03
N ASP A 39 4.28 17.92 26.49
CA ASP A 39 3.90 18.32 27.85
C ASP A 39 4.08 17.19 28.90
N ASP A 40 4.34 15.96 28.45
CA ASP A 40 4.63 14.79 29.28
C ASP A 40 5.51 13.77 28.53
N TYR A 41 6.05 12.80 29.27
CA TYR A 41 6.94 11.78 28.73
C TYR A 41 6.22 10.81 27.78
N VAL A 42 6.83 10.59 26.62
CA VAL A 42 6.35 9.65 25.60
C VAL A 42 7.01 8.28 25.69
N ASP A 43 6.25 7.23 25.39
CA ASP A 43 6.83 5.89 25.23
C ASP A 43 7.58 5.77 23.89
N ARG A 44 8.62 4.94 23.86
CA ARG A 44 9.47 4.75 22.68
C ARG A 44 8.74 4.10 21.49
N SER A 45 7.56 3.52 21.72
CA SER A 45 6.67 3.06 20.64
C SER A 45 6.27 4.17 19.67
N ILE A 46 6.36 5.45 20.07
CA ILE A 46 6.09 6.62 19.21
C ILE A 46 6.87 6.58 17.89
N ARG A 47 8.08 6.02 17.88
CA ARG A 47 8.88 5.83 16.65
C ARG A 47 8.06 5.18 15.52
N ASN A 48 7.23 4.18 15.84
CA ASN A 48 6.46 3.43 14.85
C ASN A 48 5.24 4.21 14.33
N ALA A 49 4.85 5.28 15.01
CA ALA A 49 3.80 6.19 14.57
C ALA A 49 4.33 7.34 13.69
N ILE A 50 5.66 7.48 13.54
CA ILE A 50 6.27 8.54 12.74
C ILE A 50 6.30 8.12 11.26
N THR A 51 5.76 9.00 10.41
CA THR A 51 5.83 8.89 8.95
C THR A 51 6.51 10.14 8.40
N VAL A 52 7.49 9.95 7.51
CA VAL A 52 8.20 11.02 6.81
C VAL A 52 7.92 10.90 5.32
N LEU A 53 7.45 11.99 4.69
CA LEU A 53 7.17 12.06 3.26
C LEU A 53 7.85 13.28 2.63
N PRO A 54 8.60 13.15 1.52
CA PRO A 54 9.09 11.91 0.93
C PRO A 54 9.81 11.00 1.93
N ASN A 55 9.83 9.70 1.65
CA ASN A 55 10.43 8.70 2.52
C ASN A 55 11.92 9.02 2.72
N ALA A 56 12.30 9.25 3.97
CA ALA A 56 13.68 9.43 4.40
C ALA A 56 13.93 8.54 5.61
N ARG A 57 15.08 7.87 5.63
CA ARG A 57 15.46 7.05 6.78
C ARG A 57 15.79 7.95 7.96
N PHE A 58 15.33 7.56 9.14
CA PHE A 58 15.53 8.32 10.36
C PHE A 58 15.75 7.40 11.56
N SER A 59 16.43 7.96 12.55
CA SER A 59 16.56 7.43 13.90
C SER A 59 15.87 8.37 14.89
N THR A 60 15.58 7.86 16.09
CA THR A 60 14.93 8.63 17.16
C THR A 60 15.80 8.65 18.40
N SER A 61 16.00 9.83 18.98
CA SER A 61 16.66 10.06 20.27
C SER A 61 15.64 10.67 21.25
N TYR A 62 15.82 10.45 22.56
CA TYR A 62 14.87 10.89 23.59
C TYR A 62 15.60 11.57 24.73
N GLY A 63 15.13 12.75 25.12
CA GLY A 63 15.70 13.55 26.20
C GLY A 63 14.61 14.18 27.05
N GLY A 64 14.26 13.56 28.17
CA GLY A 64 13.14 14.06 28.97
C GLY A 64 11.80 13.89 28.24
N ASP A 65 11.11 15.01 28.05
CA ASP A 65 9.89 15.22 27.26
C ASP A 65 10.19 15.59 25.79
N GLU A 66 11.44 15.48 25.33
CA GLU A 66 11.83 15.72 23.94
C GLU A 66 12.02 14.41 23.14
N LEU A 67 11.56 14.44 21.90
CA LEU A 67 11.85 13.44 20.86
C LEU A 67 12.59 14.12 19.71
N GLU A 68 13.81 13.69 19.44
CA GLU A 68 14.56 14.11 18.25
C GLU A 68 14.44 13.04 17.16
N VAL A 69 14.03 13.46 15.96
CA VAL A 69 14.02 12.67 14.73
C VAL A 69 15.20 13.11 13.88
N THR A 70 16.23 12.27 13.75
CA THR A 70 17.44 12.57 12.97
C THR A 70 17.46 11.77 11.67
N PHE A 71 17.57 12.45 10.52
CA PHE A 71 17.67 11.83 9.21
C PHE A 71 19.05 11.20 8.99
N GLU A 72 19.08 9.93 8.61
CA GLU A 72 20.30 9.13 8.45
C GLU A 72 21.10 9.56 7.22
N GLU A 73 20.39 10.02 6.19
CA GLU A 73 20.95 10.44 4.91
C GLU A 73 20.63 11.93 4.66
N PRO A 74 21.42 12.64 3.84
CA PRO A 74 21.05 13.99 3.40
C PRO A 74 19.67 13.99 2.73
N LEU A 75 18.83 14.95 3.09
CA LEU A 75 17.54 15.15 2.44
C LEU A 75 17.71 15.63 0.99
N ASP A 76 16.74 15.27 0.15
CA ASP A 76 16.66 15.74 -1.23
C ASP A 76 16.62 17.28 -1.26
N THR A 77 17.33 17.89 -2.21
CA THR A 77 17.34 19.35 -2.38
C THR A 77 16.02 19.84 -2.98
N ASN A 78 15.65 21.09 -2.71
CA ASN A 78 14.42 21.70 -3.22
C ASN A 78 13.15 20.85 -3.01
N THR A 79 13.05 20.21 -1.84
CA THR A 79 12.01 19.23 -1.55
C THR A 79 11.28 19.61 -0.28
N THR A 80 9.95 19.57 -0.36
CA THR A 80 9.06 19.72 0.79
C THR A 80 8.92 18.39 1.51
N TYR A 81 9.19 18.39 2.81
CA TYR A 81 9.04 17.25 3.69
C TYR A 81 7.91 17.47 4.68
N THR A 82 7.11 16.43 4.88
CA THR A 82 6.06 16.35 5.89
C THR A 82 6.43 15.25 6.87
N VAL A 83 6.49 15.59 8.16
CA VAL A 83 6.67 14.61 9.25
C VAL A 83 5.39 14.56 10.05
N THR A 84 4.80 13.37 10.14
CA THR A 84 3.55 13.13 10.85
C THR A 84 3.79 12.13 11.96
N ILE A 85 3.39 12.49 13.18
CA ILE A 85 3.25 11.58 14.31
C ILE A 85 1.78 11.15 14.34
N GLY A 86 1.52 9.91 13.95
CA GLY A 86 0.18 9.31 13.99
C GLY A 86 -0.31 9.07 15.42
N THR A 87 -1.45 8.39 15.56
CA THR A 87 -2.08 8.15 16.86
C THR A 87 -1.67 6.83 17.53
N GLU A 88 -0.97 5.95 16.81
CA GLU A 88 -0.65 4.58 17.27
C GLU A 88 0.58 4.51 18.18
N TRP A 89 0.56 5.26 19.27
CA TRP A 89 1.58 5.26 20.34
C TRP A 89 0.96 5.64 21.69
N THR A 90 1.71 5.54 22.78
CA THR A 90 1.23 5.96 24.11
C THR A 90 2.25 6.80 24.85
N ASP A 91 1.79 7.60 25.81
CA ASP A 91 2.67 8.15 26.85
C ASP A 91 3.17 7.04 27.81
N LEU A 92 4.03 7.39 28.77
CA LEU A 92 4.51 6.44 29.78
C LEU A 92 3.43 5.90 30.74
N ARG A 93 2.22 6.49 30.74
CA ARG A 93 1.06 6.09 31.56
C ARG A 93 0.06 5.23 30.77
N GLY A 94 0.31 5.01 29.48
CA GLY A 94 -0.50 4.20 28.57
C GLY A 94 -1.69 4.96 27.97
N ASN A 95 -1.67 6.29 27.97
CA ASN A 95 -2.68 7.11 27.30
C ASN A 95 -2.29 7.29 25.83
N LYS A 96 -3.28 7.16 24.94
CA LYS A 96 -3.11 7.23 23.49
C LYS A 96 -3.65 8.57 22.97
N PRO A 97 -2.93 9.31 22.11
CA PRO A 97 -3.43 10.56 21.55
C PRO A 97 -4.63 10.31 20.63
N THR A 98 -5.50 11.31 20.56
CA THR A 98 -6.71 11.28 19.72
C THR A 98 -6.51 11.87 18.34
N GLU A 99 -5.48 12.69 18.16
CA GLU A 99 -5.17 13.40 16.92
C GLU A 99 -3.71 13.19 16.54
N SER A 100 -3.42 13.17 15.24
CA SER A 100 -2.05 13.16 14.73
C SER A 100 -1.47 14.58 14.71
N PHE A 101 -0.17 14.70 14.95
CA PHE A 101 0.56 15.95 14.75
C PHE A 101 1.33 15.91 13.43
N THR A 102 1.29 17.00 12.65
CA THR A 102 2.03 17.10 11.38
C THR A 102 2.81 18.42 11.34
N THR A 103 4.10 18.34 11.02
CA THR A 103 4.95 19.48 10.67
C THR A 103 5.39 19.38 9.21
N VAL A 104 5.58 20.53 8.57
CA VAL A 104 6.07 20.64 7.18
C VAL A 104 7.28 21.55 7.14
N PHE A 105 8.27 21.24 6.30
CA PHE A 105 9.42 22.10 6.04
C PHE A 105 9.94 21.85 4.63
N SER A 106 10.87 22.67 4.15
CA SER A 106 11.49 22.49 2.84
C SER A 106 12.99 22.71 2.90
N THR A 107 13.72 21.88 2.17
CA THR A 107 15.16 22.09 1.89
C THR A 107 15.38 23.16 0.81
N GLY A 108 14.32 23.57 0.11
CA GLY A 108 14.33 24.67 -0.86
C GLY A 108 13.65 25.93 -0.34
N GLU A 109 13.55 26.93 -1.21
CA GLU A 109 13.02 28.26 -0.87
C GLU A 109 11.50 28.34 -0.73
N ARG A 110 10.78 27.23 -0.96
CA ARG A 110 9.31 27.20 -0.97
C ARG A 110 8.76 25.91 -0.38
N ILE A 111 7.57 25.99 0.18
CA ILE A 111 6.76 24.85 0.64
C ILE A 111 5.76 24.50 -0.45
N ASP A 112 5.79 23.26 -0.91
CA ASP A 112 4.78 22.71 -1.80
C ASP A 112 3.51 22.44 -1.01
N THR A 113 2.37 22.86 -1.54
CA THR A 113 1.07 22.79 -0.85
C THR A 113 0.13 21.76 -1.47
N GLY A 114 0.58 21.08 -2.52
CA GLY A 114 -0.23 20.10 -3.23
C GLY A 114 -0.60 18.90 -2.39
N SER A 115 -1.80 18.40 -2.66
CA SER A 115 -2.30 17.20 -2.02
C SER A 115 -3.03 16.29 -2.98
N ILE A 116 -2.96 14.98 -2.71
CA ILE A 116 -3.78 13.96 -3.35
C ILE A 116 -4.57 13.26 -2.25
N GLU A 117 -5.89 13.35 -2.36
CA GLU A 117 -6.83 12.78 -1.40
C GLU A 117 -7.65 11.69 -2.07
N GLY A 118 -8.09 10.72 -1.28
CA GLY A 118 -8.87 9.63 -1.83
C GLY A 118 -9.28 8.58 -0.83
N ILE A 119 -9.81 7.48 -1.39
CA ILE A 119 -10.20 6.30 -0.64
C ILE A 119 -9.73 5.04 -1.36
N VAL A 120 -9.18 4.10 -0.60
CA VAL A 120 -8.90 2.73 -1.03
C VAL A 120 -9.96 1.81 -0.44
N ASN A 121 -10.69 1.13 -1.31
CA ASN A 121 -11.69 0.13 -0.95
C ASN A 121 -11.12 -1.28 -1.18
N GLY A 122 -11.55 -2.24 -0.37
CA GLY A 122 -11.16 -3.65 -0.53
C GLY A 122 -11.74 -4.51 0.57
N ALA A 123 -11.72 -5.83 0.41
CA ALA A 123 -12.22 -6.77 1.43
C ALA A 123 -11.44 -6.69 2.75
N SER A 124 -10.15 -6.36 2.67
CA SER A 124 -9.27 -6.08 3.81
C SER A 124 -8.23 -5.06 3.39
N LEU A 125 -7.96 -4.07 4.24
CA LEU A 125 -6.93 -3.04 4.02
C LEU A 125 -5.66 -3.27 4.86
N ALA A 126 -5.56 -4.42 5.53
CA ALA A 126 -4.35 -4.78 6.26
C ALA A 126 -3.14 -4.80 5.31
N ASN A 127 -2.03 -4.19 5.74
CA ASN A 127 -0.77 -4.07 4.99
C ASN A 127 -0.91 -3.37 3.61
N VAL A 128 -2.01 -2.65 3.36
CA VAL A 128 -2.14 -1.85 2.13
C VAL A 128 -1.38 -0.55 2.28
N VAL A 129 -0.59 -0.22 1.27
CA VAL A 129 0.26 0.97 1.22
C VAL A 129 0.06 1.66 -0.13
N LEU A 130 0.00 2.99 -0.12
CA LEU A 130 0.01 3.80 -1.32
C LEU A 130 1.44 4.06 -1.76
N PHE A 131 1.73 3.71 -3.00
CA PHE A 131 2.91 4.12 -3.72
C PHE A 131 2.52 5.26 -4.66
N CYS A 132 3.13 6.42 -4.45
CA CYS A 132 2.92 7.57 -5.31
C CYS A 132 4.26 8.00 -5.92
N TYR A 133 4.27 8.06 -7.24
CA TYR A 133 5.43 8.41 -8.06
C TYR A 133 5.13 9.69 -8.82
N GLN A 134 6.07 10.63 -8.87
CA GLN A 134 5.97 11.73 -9.81
C GLN A 134 6.15 11.19 -11.23
N ARG A 135 5.33 11.65 -12.18
CA ARG A 135 5.30 11.07 -13.53
C ARG A 135 6.66 11.12 -14.21
N ALA A 136 7.42 12.18 -13.99
CA ALA A 136 8.78 12.34 -14.50
C ALA A 136 9.70 11.18 -14.11
N ASP A 137 9.60 10.67 -12.87
CA ASP A 137 10.41 9.57 -12.34
C ASP A 137 10.04 8.22 -12.97
N THR A 138 8.89 8.15 -13.64
CA THR A 138 8.37 6.93 -14.27
C THR A 138 8.55 6.88 -15.79
N LEU A 139 9.14 7.92 -16.38
CA LEU A 139 9.41 8.00 -17.82
C LEU A 139 10.55 7.10 -18.32
N PRO A 140 11.64 6.86 -17.56
CA PRO A 140 12.69 5.96 -18.02
C PRO A 140 12.15 4.55 -18.28
N GLU A 141 12.58 3.89 -19.37
CA GLU A 141 12.14 2.53 -19.71
C GLU A 141 12.51 1.49 -18.64
N SER A 142 13.54 1.76 -17.84
CA SER A 142 13.96 0.94 -16.71
C SER A 142 13.05 1.05 -15.48
N PHE A 143 12.14 2.02 -15.45
CA PHE A 143 11.24 2.21 -14.32
C PHE A 143 10.34 0.98 -14.15
N SER A 144 10.33 0.46 -12.93
CA SER A 144 9.37 -0.55 -12.51
C SER A 144 9.08 -0.38 -11.02
N PRO A 145 7.81 -0.39 -10.59
CA PRO A 145 7.47 -0.39 -9.17
C PRO A 145 7.96 -1.66 -8.45
N ARG A 146 8.39 -2.68 -9.19
CA ARG A 146 8.99 -3.90 -8.65
C ARG A 146 10.47 -3.72 -8.27
N THR A 147 11.12 -2.67 -8.76
CA THR A 147 12.55 -2.40 -8.52
C THR A 147 12.82 -1.00 -8.00
N THR A 148 11.80 -0.12 -7.98
CA THR A 148 11.91 1.28 -7.60
C THR A 148 10.94 1.60 -6.46
N VAL A 149 11.50 1.88 -5.28
CA VAL A 149 10.73 2.32 -4.11
C VAL A 149 10.14 3.71 -4.38
N PRO A 150 8.85 3.96 -4.08
CA PRO A 150 8.26 5.27 -4.27
C PRO A 150 8.84 6.28 -3.27
N LYS A 151 9.04 7.52 -3.72
CA LYS A 151 9.33 8.65 -2.84
C LYS A 151 8.19 8.88 -1.84
N PHE A 152 6.95 8.71 -2.26
CA PHE A 152 5.78 8.86 -1.40
C PHE A 152 5.18 7.49 -1.11
N ARG A 153 5.46 6.97 0.09
CA ARG A 153 4.96 5.68 0.59
C ARG A 153 4.10 5.92 1.83
N LEU A 154 2.79 5.75 1.71
CA LEU A 154 1.84 6.04 2.79
C LEU A 154 1.02 4.79 3.16
N PRO A 155 1.17 4.23 4.38
CA PRO A 155 0.30 3.17 4.88
C PRO A 155 -1.17 3.62 4.88
N VAL A 156 -2.07 2.73 4.44
CA VAL A 156 -3.51 3.00 4.42
C VAL A 156 -4.16 2.42 5.66
N GLY A 157 -4.90 3.25 6.40
CA GLY A 157 -5.66 2.83 7.58
C GLY A 157 -6.90 2.02 7.24
N SER A 158 -7.58 1.51 8.27
CA SER A 158 -8.80 0.69 8.11
C SER A 158 -9.99 1.45 7.50
N SER A 159 -10.02 2.78 7.58
CA SER A 159 -11.03 3.62 6.93
C SER A 159 -10.87 3.69 5.41
N GLY A 160 -9.68 3.32 4.88
CA GLY A 160 -9.33 3.48 3.48
C GLY A 160 -9.06 4.91 3.03
N MET A 161 -9.45 5.91 3.83
CA MET A 161 -9.22 7.32 3.50
C MET A 161 -7.74 7.65 3.62
N PHE A 162 -7.23 8.44 2.68
CA PHE A 162 -5.85 8.88 2.68
C PHE A 162 -5.71 10.31 2.18
N ILE A 163 -4.65 10.98 2.63
CA ILE A 163 -4.22 12.28 2.14
C ILE A 163 -2.70 12.27 2.05
N LEU A 164 -2.17 12.43 0.84
CA LEU A 164 -0.75 12.75 0.61
C LEU A 164 -0.63 14.27 0.53
N LYS A 165 0.15 14.90 1.42
CA LYS A 165 0.38 16.36 1.46
C LYS A 165 1.82 16.68 1.09
N GLY A 166 2.09 17.96 0.82
CA GLY A 166 3.44 18.45 0.55
C GLY A 166 3.95 18.09 -0.85
N LEU A 167 3.03 17.87 -1.80
CA LEU A 167 3.37 17.48 -3.16
C LEU A 167 3.56 18.73 -4.03
N PRO A 168 4.64 18.83 -4.83
CA PRO A 168 4.74 19.87 -5.85
C PRO A 168 3.66 19.69 -6.91
N ASP A 169 3.27 20.79 -7.55
CA ASP A 169 2.40 20.75 -8.72
C ASP A 169 3.01 19.84 -9.81
N GLY A 170 2.18 18.98 -10.41
CA GLY A 170 2.68 17.99 -11.36
C GLY A 170 1.70 16.85 -11.65
N LEU A 171 2.21 15.86 -12.39
CA LEU A 171 1.49 14.62 -12.67
C LEU A 171 2.05 13.52 -11.77
N TYR A 172 1.17 12.67 -11.24
CA TYR A 172 1.52 11.60 -10.34
C TYR A 172 0.85 10.29 -10.75
N ARG A 173 1.55 9.18 -10.55
CA ARG A 173 0.99 7.85 -10.63
C ARG A 173 0.79 7.30 -9.24
N VAL A 174 -0.45 6.93 -8.92
CA VAL A 174 -0.82 6.40 -7.61
C VAL A 174 -1.17 4.92 -7.75
N ILE A 175 -0.60 4.10 -6.87
CA ILE A 175 -0.80 2.65 -6.83
C ILE A 175 -1.11 2.29 -5.38
N ALA A 176 -2.16 1.51 -5.12
CA ALA A 176 -2.32 0.84 -3.84
C ALA A 176 -1.78 -0.58 -3.97
N VAL A 177 -0.90 -0.98 -3.06
CA VAL A 177 -0.22 -2.28 -3.04
C VAL A 177 -0.45 -2.94 -1.70
N ARG A 178 -0.80 -4.23 -1.69
CA ARG A 178 -0.79 -5.05 -0.48
C ARG A 178 0.64 -5.55 -0.25
N ASP A 179 1.44 -4.70 0.37
CA ASP A 179 2.87 -4.89 0.63
C ASP A 179 3.06 -5.72 1.92
N GLU A 180 2.93 -7.05 1.79
CA GLU A 180 2.93 -7.99 2.91
C GLU A 180 4.32 -8.12 3.55
N ASN A 181 5.37 -8.06 2.73
CA ASN A 181 6.75 -8.16 3.19
C ASN A 181 7.34 -6.80 3.63
N ARG A 182 6.62 -5.70 3.41
CA ARG A 182 6.94 -4.33 3.80
C ARG A 182 8.22 -3.79 3.17
N ASN A 183 8.60 -4.30 1.99
CA ASN A 183 9.81 -3.89 1.30
C ASN A 183 9.63 -2.60 0.48
N GLY A 184 8.39 -2.11 0.30
CA GLY A 184 8.09 -0.90 -0.47
C GLY A 184 8.26 -1.07 -1.98
N LEU A 185 8.24 -2.30 -2.48
CA LEU A 185 8.25 -2.68 -3.88
C LEU A 185 6.98 -3.46 -4.20
N LEU A 186 6.65 -3.57 -5.48
CA LEU A 186 5.54 -4.39 -5.94
C LEU A 186 6.03 -5.81 -6.25
N ASP A 187 5.64 -6.81 -5.46
CA ASP A 187 5.97 -8.21 -5.70
C ASP A 187 4.93 -8.93 -6.59
N ASN A 188 5.31 -10.05 -7.20
CA ASN A 188 4.45 -10.75 -8.17
C ASN A 188 3.21 -11.40 -7.51
N SER A 189 3.32 -11.76 -6.23
CA SER A 189 2.25 -12.39 -5.46
C SER A 189 1.31 -11.39 -4.79
N GLU A 190 1.59 -10.09 -4.88
CA GLU A 190 0.87 -9.07 -4.15
C GLU A 190 -0.27 -8.48 -4.98
N ASP A 191 -1.41 -8.27 -4.32
CA ASP A 191 -2.53 -7.55 -4.90
C ASP A 191 -2.15 -6.08 -5.07
N PHE A 192 -2.49 -5.50 -6.21
CA PHE A 192 -2.33 -4.06 -6.43
C PHE A 192 -3.41 -3.50 -7.35
N VAL A 193 -3.62 -2.19 -7.25
CA VAL A 193 -4.48 -1.43 -8.16
C VAL A 193 -3.79 -0.10 -8.47
N VAL A 194 -3.81 0.27 -9.75
CA VAL A 194 -3.24 1.54 -10.24
C VAL A 194 -4.40 2.51 -10.48
N SER A 195 -4.19 3.81 -10.24
CA SER A 195 -5.14 4.83 -10.65
C SER A 195 -5.43 4.74 -12.16
N PRO A 196 -6.69 4.96 -12.59
CA PRO A 196 -7.07 4.80 -14.00
C PRO A 196 -6.34 5.77 -14.94
N SER A 197 -5.88 6.90 -14.41
CA SER A 197 -5.03 7.86 -15.09
C SER A 197 -4.01 8.45 -14.12
N ASP A 198 -3.03 9.18 -14.65
CA ASP A 198 -2.17 10.00 -13.82
C ASP A 198 -3.00 11.11 -13.14
N VAL A 199 -2.72 11.38 -11.87
CA VAL A 199 -3.36 12.40 -11.05
C VAL A 199 -2.63 13.72 -11.26
N ARG A 200 -3.34 14.74 -11.72
CA ARG A 200 -2.78 16.07 -11.93
C ARG A 200 -3.04 16.96 -10.73
N ILE A 201 -1.97 17.49 -10.14
CA ILE A 201 -2.01 18.58 -9.18
C ILE A 201 -1.81 19.91 -9.92
N THR A 202 -2.68 20.89 -9.66
CA THR A 202 -2.54 22.25 -10.21
C THR A 202 -3.02 23.24 -9.16
N ASN A 203 -2.17 24.22 -8.83
CA ASN A 203 -2.35 25.16 -7.73
C ASN A 203 -2.66 24.43 -6.41
N GLY A 204 -1.95 23.33 -6.16
CA GLY A 204 -2.08 22.52 -4.96
C GLY A 204 -3.34 21.62 -4.89
N VAL A 205 -4.20 21.64 -5.90
CA VAL A 205 -5.46 20.88 -5.93
C VAL A 205 -5.39 19.72 -6.91
N ALA A 206 -5.89 18.55 -6.50
CA ALA A 206 -6.02 17.35 -7.32
C ALA A 206 -7.46 16.79 -7.29
N PRO A 207 -7.88 16.04 -8.32
CA PRO A 207 -9.11 15.26 -8.25
C PRO A 207 -9.01 14.16 -7.18
N GLN A 208 -10.14 13.80 -6.57
CA GLN A 208 -10.19 12.67 -5.65
C GLN A 208 -9.86 11.35 -6.35
N VAL A 209 -9.10 10.51 -5.66
CA VAL A 209 -8.68 9.20 -6.16
C VAL A 209 -9.50 8.11 -5.47
N VAL A 210 -10.10 7.23 -6.26
CA VAL A 210 -10.80 6.04 -5.77
C VAL A 210 -10.09 4.81 -6.30
N LEU A 211 -9.62 3.97 -5.39
CA LEU A 211 -8.95 2.71 -5.71
C LEU A 211 -9.75 1.54 -5.14
N LEU A 212 -9.81 0.44 -5.88
CA LEU A 212 -10.43 -0.81 -5.43
C LEU A 212 -9.38 -1.91 -5.49
N ILE A 213 -8.82 -2.27 -4.34
CA ILE A 213 -7.82 -3.31 -4.21
C ILE A 213 -8.48 -4.66 -3.89
N GLY A 214 -8.02 -5.70 -4.58
CA GLY A 214 -8.46 -7.07 -4.40
C GLY A 214 -7.78 -7.95 -5.42
N ARG A 215 -8.02 -9.25 -5.33
CA ARG A 215 -7.57 -10.18 -6.37
C ARG A 215 -8.15 -9.75 -7.70
N ALA A 216 -7.32 -9.77 -8.75
CA ALA A 216 -7.82 -9.68 -10.11
C ALA A 216 -8.92 -10.73 -10.26
N ILE A 217 -10.15 -10.30 -10.54
CA ILE A 217 -11.20 -11.22 -10.91
C ILE A 217 -10.80 -11.71 -12.30
N ASP A 218 -10.34 -12.95 -12.37
CA ASP A 218 -10.17 -13.62 -13.67
C ASP A 218 -11.54 -13.65 -14.35
N ARG A 219 -11.65 -12.91 -15.46
CA ARG A 219 -12.86 -12.83 -16.28
C ARG A 219 -12.65 -13.50 -17.63
N ASP A 220 -11.44 -13.96 -17.90
CA ASP A 220 -11.19 -14.71 -19.13
C ASP A 220 -11.76 -16.11 -18.92
N PRO A 221 -12.62 -16.61 -19.83
CA PRO A 221 -13.14 -17.95 -19.70
C PRO A 221 -12.03 -18.97 -20.03
N PRO A 222 -12.06 -20.18 -19.42
CA PRO A 222 -11.14 -21.24 -19.78
C PRO A 222 -11.32 -21.60 -21.26
N VAL A 223 -10.21 -21.59 -22.01
CA VAL A 223 -10.19 -22.02 -23.41
C VAL A 223 -9.45 -23.35 -23.55
N ILE A 224 -9.78 -24.15 -24.57
CA ILE A 224 -9.00 -25.34 -24.90
C ILE A 224 -7.66 -24.87 -25.48
N ALA A 225 -6.60 -24.94 -24.68
CA ALA A 225 -5.25 -24.62 -25.09
C ALA A 225 -4.67 -25.70 -26.01
N ARG A 226 -5.08 -26.96 -25.82
CA ARG A 226 -4.58 -28.09 -26.59
C ARG A 226 -5.57 -29.24 -26.67
N ALA A 227 -5.65 -29.89 -27.82
CA ALA A 227 -6.32 -31.18 -27.99
C ALA A 227 -5.34 -32.18 -28.60
N ARG A 228 -5.18 -33.36 -28.00
CA ARG A 228 -4.25 -34.40 -28.47
C ARG A 228 -4.86 -35.77 -28.39
N SER A 229 -4.65 -36.59 -29.42
CA SER A 229 -4.85 -38.04 -29.30
C SER A 229 -3.70 -38.61 -28.47
N VAL A 230 -4.05 -39.34 -27.40
CA VAL A 230 -3.13 -40.13 -26.58
C VAL A 230 -3.06 -41.55 -27.15
N THR A 231 -4.22 -42.09 -27.54
CA THR A 231 -4.35 -43.35 -28.25
C THR A 231 -5.43 -43.23 -29.33
N GLN A 232 -5.68 -44.31 -30.08
CA GLN A 232 -6.79 -44.38 -31.04
C GLN A 232 -8.19 -44.23 -30.40
N GLN A 233 -8.28 -44.35 -29.08
CA GLN A 233 -9.54 -44.33 -28.34
C GLN A 233 -9.55 -43.31 -27.20
N LEU A 234 -8.52 -42.47 -27.11
CA LEU A 234 -8.37 -41.52 -26.01
C LEU A 234 -7.83 -40.19 -26.52
N ILE A 235 -8.56 -39.12 -26.23
CA ILE A 235 -8.19 -37.74 -26.48
C ILE A 235 -8.02 -37.03 -25.14
N THR A 236 -7.01 -36.17 -25.07
CA THR A 236 -6.86 -35.23 -23.96
C THR A 236 -7.08 -33.81 -24.45
N LEU A 237 -7.96 -33.10 -23.76
CA LEU A 237 -8.14 -31.65 -23.87
C LEU A 237 -7.45 -30.99 -22.68
N GLU A 238 -6.59 -30.01 -22.94
CA GLU A 238 -5.88 -29.23 -21.93
C GLU A 238 -6.39 -27.80 -22.02
N PHE A 239 -6.86 -27.27 -20.88
CA PHE A 239 -7.42 -25.93 -20.76
C PHE A 239 -6.34 -24.91 -20.38
N SER A 240 -6.59 -23.64 -20.66
CA SER A 240 -5.72 -22.52 -20.28
C SER A 240 -5.58 -22.34 -18.76
N GLU A 241 -6.51 -22.91 -17.99
CA GLU A 241 -6.58 -22.85 -16.53
C GLU A 241 -7.33 -24.07 -15.98
N THR A 242 -7.41 -24.19 -14.65
CA THR A 242 -8.14 -25.29 -14.01
C THR A 242 -9.65 -25.14 -14.24
N VAL A 243 -10.28 -26.19 -14.76
CA VAL A 243 -11.74 -26.21 -14.97
C VAL A 243 -12.46 -26.96 -13.86
N VAL A 244 -13.63 -26.45 -13.46
CA VAL A 244 -14.52 -27.12 -12.50
C VAL A 244 -15.78 -27.58 -13.23
N PRO A 245 -16.05 -28.90 -13.31
CA PRO A 245 -17.21 -29.40 -14.02
C PRO A 245 -18.50 -29.09 -13.25
N VAL A 246 -19.51 -28.63 -13.98
CA VAL A 246 -20.87 -28.38 -13.48
C VAL A 246 -21.82 -29.49 -13.91
N VAL A 247 -22.99 -29.63 -13.29
CA VAL A 247 -23.96 -30.67 -13.67
C VAL A 247 -24.29 -30.59 -15.17
N GLY A 248 -24.18 -31.72 -15.88
CA GLY A 248 -24.45 -31.80 -17.32
C GLY A 248 -23.29 -31.39 -18.24
N TRP A 249 -22.09 -31.11 -17.71
CA TRP A 249 -20.92 -30.68 -18.48
C TRP A 249 -20.53 -31.63 -19.63
N HIS A 250 -20.85 -32.92 -19.52
CA HIS A 250 -20.59 -33.92 -20.56
C HIS A 250 -21.34 -33.66 -21.87
N ASN A 251 -22.46 -32.93 -21.82
CA ASN A 251 -23.22 -32.56 -23.02
C ASN A 251 -22.58 -31.41 -23.80
N ALA A 252 -21.57 -30.74 -23.23
CA ALA A 252 -20.87 -29.64 -23.90
C ALA A 252 -19.83 -30.13 -24.93
N ILE A 253 -19.59 -31.43 -25.03
CA ILE A 253 -18.56 -32.02 -25.89
C ILE A 253 -19.20 -33.01 -26.85
N SER A 254 -18.97 -32.81 -28.14
CA SER A 254 -19.33 -33.74 -29.20
C SER A 254 -18.11 -34.01 -30.08
N LEU A 255 -17.95 -35.26 -30.51
CA LEU A 255 -16.94 -35.64 -31.48
C LEU A 255 -17.63 -35.97 -32.80
N THR A 256 -17.06 -35.47 -33.89
CA THR A 256 -17.49 -35.80 -35.26
C THR A 256 -16.31 -36.31 -36.06
N ASP A 257 -16.55 -37.29 -36.93
CA ASP A 257 -15.55 -37.73 -37.87
C ASP A 257 -15.46 -36.79 -39.10
N ASN A 258 -14.54 -37.08 -40.02
CA ASN A 258 -14.37 -36.27 -41.24
C ASN A 258 -15.55 -36.38 -42.23
N SER A 259 -16.48 -37.31 -42.02
CA SER A 259 -17.73 -37.40 -42.78
C SER A 259 -18.88 -36.61 -42.12
N GLY A 260 -18.64 -36.01 -40.95
CA GLY A 260 -19.65 -35.32 -40.15
C GLY A 260 -20.51 -36.25 -39.29
N GLY A 261 -20.17 -37.54 -39.23
CA GLY A 261 -20.86 -38.52 -38.38
C GLY A 261 -20.50 -38.32 -36.91
N SER A 262 -21.49 -38.39 -36.01
CA SER A 262 -21.25 -38.29 -34.57
C SER A 262 -20.53 -39.54 -34.05
N VAL A 263 -19.44 -39.33 -33.31
CA VAL A 263 -18.70 -40.37 -32.62
C VAL A 263 -19.22 -40.48 -31.19
N SER A 264 -19.46 -41.71 -30.73
CA SER A 264 -19.95 -41.97 -29.37
C SER A 264 -18.81 -41.81 -28.36
N ILE A 265 -19.03 -40.99 -27.33
CA ILE A 265 -18.09 -40.80 -26.21
C ILE A 265 -18.47 -41.79 -25.11
N ALA A 266 -17.58 -42.74 -24.80
CA ALA A 266 -17.85 -43.80 -23.82
C ALA A 266 -17.70 -43.32 -22.37
N ALA A 267 -16.74 -42.44 -22.11
CA ALA A 267 -16.47 -41.89 -20.78
C ALA A 267 -15.73 -40.55 -20.90
N MET A 268 -15.84 -39.72 -19.87
CA MET A 268 -15.01 -38.53 -19.72
C MET A 268 -14.63 -38.33 -18.26
N TRP A 269 -13.39 -37.93 -18.00
CA TRP A 269 -12.92 -37.65 -16.64
C TRP A 269 -11.82 -36.59 -16.61
N LEU A 270 -11.77 -35.81 -15.53
CA LEU A 270 -10.71 -34.84 -15.30
C LEU A 270 -9.48 -35.50 -14.70
N GLU A 271 -8.30 -34.96 -15.02
CA GLU A 271 -7.06 -35.28 -14.34
C GLU A 271 -7.18 -34.98 -12.84
N LYS A 272 -6.62 -35.87 -12.02
CA LYS A 272 -6.74 -35.79 -10.56
C LYS A 272 -5.71 -34.80 -10.01
N LYS A 273 -5.94 -33.51 -10.24
CA LYS A 273 -5.10 -32.35 -9.89
C LYS A 273 -3.66 -32.39 -10.46
N PRO A 274 -3.23 -31.35 -11.20
CA PRO A 274 -3.99 -30.16 -11.60
C PRO A 274 -5.16 -30.53 -12.52
N GLY A 275 -6.33 -29.91 -12.31
CA GLY A 275 -7.59 -30.27 -12.99
C GLY A 275 -7.77 -29.54 -14.32
N ASP A 276 -6.68 -29.26 -15.02
CA ASP A 276 -6.61 -28.53 -16.28
C ASP A 276 -6.67 -29.46 -17.51
N LYS A 277 -6.60 -30.78 -17.31
CA LYS A 277 -6.79 -31.78 -18.37
C LYS A 277 -8.09 -32.55 -18.24
N LEU A 278 -8.76 -32.73 -19.36
CA LEU A 278 -9.91 -33.58 -19.56
C LEU A 278 -9.57 -34.73 -20.51
N PHE A 279 -9.92 -35.94 -20.10
CA PHE A 279 -9.82 -37.15 -20.91
C PHE A 279 -11.19 -37.48 -21.49
N VAL A 280 -11.22 -37.74 -22.80
CA VAL A 280 -12.41 -38.01 -23.63
C VAL A 280 -12.18 -39.26 -24.47
#